data_AF-A0A1S2LYI8-F1
#
_entry.id   AF-A0A1S2LYI8-F1
#
_cell.length_a   1.000
_cell.length_b   1.000
_cell.length_c   1.000
_cell.angle_alpha   90.00
_cell.angle_beta   90.00
_cell.angle_gamma   90.00
#
_symmetry.space_group_name_H-M   'P 1'
#
loop_
_entity.id
_entity.type
_entity.pdbx_description
1 polymer ?
#
loop_
_entity_poly.entity_id
_entity_poly.type
_entity_poly.pdbx_seq_one_letter_code
_entity_poly.pdbx_strand_id
1 'polypeptide(L)'
;MNGETLWSRVISGLSSSGEDLQTTTGLWFRASVQGEKLYIDSTTEHTPSCNLSKQRAISKKDFLFVYSYYDRWVNGETGVRHEVSRKSRNTAYIFSLISRFAD
;
A
#
# COMPACT_ATOMS: atom_id res chain seq x y z
N MET A 1 11.22 -13.32 -0.06
CA MET A 1 11.39 -12.22 -1.04
C MET A 1 11.90 -10.99 -0.31
N ASN A 2 12.67 -10.08 -0.92
CA ASN A 2 13.08 -8.83 -0.28
C ASN A 2 12.22 -7.65 -0.78
N GLY A 3 12.27 -6.51 -0.10
CA GLY A 3 11.43 -5.35 -0.41
C GLY A 3 11.67 -4.76 -1.81
N GLU A 4 12.89 -4.87 -2.32
CA GLU A 4 13.28 -4.41 -3.67
C GLU A 4 12.57 -5.22 -4.76
N THR A 5 12.63 -6.56 -4.66
CA THR A 5 11.95 -7.47 -5.58
C THR A 5 10.44 -7.29 -5.52
N LEU A 6 9.88 -7.13 -4.31
CA LEU A 6 8.46 -6.92 -4.15
C LEU A 6 8.00 -5.59 -4.72
N TRP A 7 8.77 -4.51 -4.52
CA TRP A 7 8.49 -3.23 -5.15
C TRP A 7 8.42 -3.36 -6.68
N SER A 8 9.41 -4.01 -7.29
CA SER A 8 9.39 -4.25 -8.74
C SER A 8 8.16 -5.04 -9.18
N ARG A 9 7.74 -6.06 -8.41
CA ARG A 9 6.50 -6.81 -8.68
C ARG A 9 5.25 -5.94 -8.61
N VAL A 10 5.13 -5.09 -7.60
CA VAL A 10 4.00 -4.15 -7.47
C VAL A 10 3.95 -3.22 -8.68
N ILE A 11 5.09 -2.64 -9.06
CA ILE A 11 5.15 -1.73 -10.22
C ILE A 11 4.83 -2.44 -11.53
N SER A 12 5.31 -3.67 -11.74
CA SER A 12 5.04 -4.43 -12.96
C SER A 12 3.64 -5.05 -13.02
N GLY A 13 3.07 -5.36 -11.85
CA GLY A 13 1.80 -6.08 -11.73
C GLY A 13 0.58 -5.18 -11.72
N LEU A 14 0.73 -3.90 -11.37
CA LEU A 14 -0.31 -2.91 -11.48
C LEU A 14 -0.27 -2.22 -12.85
N SER A 15 -1.44 -2.00 -13.44
CA SER A 15 -1.59 -1.25 -14.67
C SER A 15 -1.91 0.23 -14.39
N SER A 16 -1.92 1.03 -15.46
CA SER A 16 -2.41 2.42 -15.41
C SER A 16 -3.91 2.53 -15.17
N SER A 17 -4.69 1.50 -15.53
CA SER A 17 -6.11 1.44 -15.16
C SER A 17 -6.29 1.24 -13.66
N GLY A 18 -5.31 0.66 -12.98
CA GLY A 18 -5.33 0.40 -11.54
C GLY A 18 -6.18 -0.81 -11.14
N GLU A 19 -6.01 -1.21 -9.88
CA GLU A 19 -6.67 -2.33 -9.21
C GLU A 19 -7.24 -1.84 -7.87
N ASP A 20 -8.47 -2.24 -7.57
CA ASP A 20 -9.11 -1.91 -6.30
C ASP A 20 -8.70 -2.94 -5.23
N LEU A 21 -8.19 -2.45 -4.12
CA LEU A 21 -7.69 -3.23 -3.00
C LEU A 21 -8.33 -2.77 -1.70
N GLN A 22 -8.28 -3.64 -0.68
CA GLN A 22 -8.85 -3.35 0.62
C GLN A 22 -7.76 -3.24 1.70
N THR A 23 -7.86 -2.21 2.54
CA THR A 23 -7.09 -2.11 3.78
C THR A 23 -7.53 -3.17 4.78
N THR A 24 -6.66 -3.52 5.73
CA THR A 24 -7.04 -4.42 6.83
C THR A 24 -8.16 -3.89 7.72
N THR A 25 -8.45 -2.58 7.65
CA THR A 25 -9.60 -1.94 8.30
C THR A 25 -10.88 -1.98 7.47
N GLY A 26 -10.86 -2.62 6.30
CA GLY A 26 -12.04 -2.77 5.44
C GLY A 26 -12.33 -1.61 4.48
N LEU A 27 -11.49 -0.56 4.48
CA LEU A 27 -11.63 0.54 3.52
C LEU A 27 -11.02 0.16 2.17
N TRP A 28 -11.78 0.35 1.10
CA TRP A 28 -11.35 0.16 -0.27
C TRP A 28 -10.56 1.36 -0.80
N PHE A 29 -9.61 1.11 -1.68
CA PHE A 29 -8.82 2.12 -2.38
C PHE A 29 -8.38 1.58 -3.75
N ARG A 30 -8.08 2.47 -4.68
CA ARG A 30 -7.53 2.11 -5.98
C ARG A 30 -6.03 2.32 -6.01
N ALA A 31 -5.27 1.29 -6.34
CA ALA A 31 -3.84 1.37 -6.59
C ALA A 31 -3.58 1.40 -8.09
N SER A 32 -2.77 2.32 -8.58
CA SER A 32 -2.40 2.38 -10.00
C SER A 32 -0.94 2.78 -10.18
N VAL A 33 -0.38 2.39 -11.32
CA VAL A 33 0.99 2.76 -11.71
C VAL A 33 0.94 3.61 -12.96
N GLN A 34 1.57 4.78 -12.89
CA GLN A 34 1.76 5.66 -14.05
C GLN A 34 3.25 5.92 -14.23
N GLY A 35 3.83 5.36 -15.30
CA GLY A 35 5.28 5.29 -15.44
C GLY A 35 5.89 4.43 -14.34
N GLU A 36 6.87 4.96 -13.60
CA GLU A 36 7.51 4.28 -12.47
C GLU A 36 6.97 4.71 -11.10
N LYS A 37 5.81 5.38 -11.09
CA LYS A 37 5.23 5.96 -9.87
C LYS A 37 3.97 5.21 -9.48
N LEU A 38 3.90 4.86 -8.20
CA LEU A 38 2.75 4.23 -7.58
C LEU A 38 1.82 5.28 -6.96
N TYR A 39 0.54 5.14 -7.21
CA TYR A 39 -0.49 6.05 -6.74
C TYR A 39 -1.63 5.33 -6.06
N ILE A 40 -2.17 5.97 -5.03
CA ILE A 40 -3.36 5.53 -4.28
C ILE A 40 -4.44 6.58 -4.41
N ASP A 41 -5.64 6.15 -4.78
CA ASP A 41 -6.84 6.98 -4.83
C ASP A 41 -8.02 6.32 -4.10
N SER A 42 -9.06 7.11 -3.88
CA SER A 42 -10.39 6.59 -3.55
C SER A 42 -10.96 5.82 -4.75
N THR A 43 -11.82 4.84 -4.46
CA THR A 43 -12.61 4.15 -5.50
C THR A 43 -14.09 4.49 -5.37
N THR A 44 -14.79 4.56 -6.51
CA THR A 44 -16.26 4.68 -6.59
C THR A 44 -16.97 3.33 -6.71
N GLU A 45 -16.22 2.25 -7.01
CA GLU A 45 -16.79 0.92 -7.29
C GLU A 45 -17.12 0.14 -6.02
N HIS A 46 -16.49 0.48 -4.90
CA HIS A 46 -16.64 -0.24 -3.63
C HIS A 46 -16.90 0.69 -2.44
N THR A 47 -17.68 0.20 -1.48
CA THR A 47 -18.04 0.91 -0.25
C THR A 47 -17.80 0.01 0.98
N PRO A 48 -17.18 0.53 2.07
CA PRO A 48 -16.69 1.90 2.24
C PRO A 48 -15.35 2.15 1.52
N SER A 49 -15.26 3.28 0.84
CA SER A 49 -14.03 3.74 0.18
C SER A 49 -13.21 4.62 1.12
N CYS A 50 -11.90 4.68 0.89
CA CYS A 50 -11.02 5.58 1.64
C CYS A 50 -11.36 7.05 1.29
N ASN A 51 -11.44 7.89 2.32
CA ASN A 51 -11.70 9.31 2.12
C ASN A 51 -10.39 10.04 1.81
N LEU A 52 -10.04 10.09 0.52
CA LEU A 52 -8.89 10.81 0.01
C LEU A 52 -9.36 12.04 -0.77
N SER A 53 -9.02 13.23 -0.28
CA SER A 53 -9.31 14.49 -1.00
C SER A 53 -8.42 14.69 -2.23
N LYS A 54 -7.25 14.03 -2.27
CA LYS A 54 -6.31 14.01 -3.38
C LYS A 54 -5.61 12.65 -3.41
N GLN A 55 -5.25 12.22 -4.61
CA GLN A 55 -4.40 11.05 -4.85
C GLN A 55 -3.08 11.17 -4.06
N ARG A 56 -2.61 10.03 -3.52
CA ARG A 56 -1.33 9.94 -2.80
C ARG A 56 -0.31 9.22 -3.66
N ALA A 57 0.87 9.82 -3.82
CA ALA A 57 2.01 9.13 -4.39
C ALA A 57 2.73 8.31 -3.30
N ILE A 58 3.11 7.08 -3.63
CA ILE A 58 3.99 6.25 -2.83
C ILE A 58 5.35 6.19 -3.54
N SER A 59 6.38 6.69 -2.86
CA SER A 59 7.75 6.54 -3.36
C SER A 59 8.30 5.16 -3.00
N LYS A 60 9.26 4.67 -3.78
CA LYS A 60 10.00 3.44 -3.46
C LYS A 60 10.61 3.48 -2.06
N LYS A 61 11.19 4.62 -1.66
CA LYS A 61 11.75 4.81 -0.31
C LYS A 61 10.71 4.64 0.79
N ASP A 62 9.52 5.23 0.60
CA ASP A 62 8.40 5.09 1.55
C ASP A 62 7.90 3.64 1.62
N PHE A 63 7.78 2.99 0.47
CA PHE A 63 7.43 1.58 0.39
C PHE A 63 8.42 0.68 1.15
N LEU A 64 9.72 0.82 0.87
CA LEU A 64 10.77 0.03 1.53
C LEU A 64 10.84 0.30 3.03
N PHE A 65 10.63 1.55 3.42
CA PHE A 65 10.54 1.92 4.84
C PHE A 65 9.38 1.21 5.53
N VAL A 66 8.18 1.17 4.95
CA VAL A 66 7.05 0.45 5.54
C VAL A 66 7.24 -1.06 5.47
N TYR A 67 7.84 -1.57 4.39
CA TYR A 67 8.15 -2.98 4.20
C TYR A 67 9.01 -3.55 5.32
N SER A 68 10.00 -2.80 5.83
CA SER A 68 10.87 -3.27 6.93
C SER A 68 10.12 -3.54 8.25
N TYR A 69 8.85 -3.12 8.36
CA TYR A 69 7.98 -3.37 9.50
C TYR A 69 6.92 -4.44 9.24
N TYR A 70 6.81 -4.92 8.00
CA TYR A 70 5.71 -5.80 7.60
C TYR A 70 5.73 -7.13 8.36
N ASP A 71 6.88 -7.78 8.48
CA ASP A 71 7.01 -9.05 9.20
C ASP A 71 6.62 -8.92 10.67
N ARG A 72 7.05 -7.83 11.33
CA ARG A 72 6.67 -7.52 12.72
C ARG A 72 5.15 -7.37 12.85
N TRP A 73 4.53 -6.68 11.90
CA TRP A 73 3.08 -6.48 11.87
C TRP A 73 2.31 -7.79 11.63
N VAL A 74 2.72 -8.62 10.66
CA VAL A 74 2.11 -9.92 10.38
C VAL A 74 2.25 -10.90 11.55
N ASN A 75 3.36 -10.84 12.28
CA ASN A 75 3.59 -11.62 13.50
C ASN A 75 2.78 -11.12 14.72
N GLY A 76 1.92 -10.12 14.55
CA GLY A 76 1.03 -9.63 15.60
C GLY A 76 1.70 -8.70 16.62
N GLU A 77 2.89 -8.16 16.31
CA GLU A 77 3.55 -7.23 17.23
C GLU A 77 2.70 -5.96 17.43
N THR A 78 2.36 -5.69 18.69
CA THR A 78 1.45 -4.61 19.06
C THR A 78 2.13 -3.25 18.87
N GLY A 79 1.41 -2.31 18.25
CA GLY A 79 1.86 -0.92 18.11
C GLY A 79 2.67 -0.62 16.84
N VAL A 80 3.08 -1.63 16.05
CA VAL A 80 3.83 -1.43 14.80
C VAL A 80 3.11 -0.48 13.84
N ARG A 81 1.81 -0.69 13.61
CA ARG A 81 1.00 0.20 12.75
C ARG A 81 1.01 1.65 13.26
N HIS A 82 0.93 1.85 14.57
CA HIS A 82 0.99 3.19 15.18
C HIS A 82 2.38 3.82 15.03
N GLU A 83 3.45 3.04 15.16
CA GLU A 83 4.83 3.52 14.98
C GLU A 83 5.06 3.99 13.54
N VAL A 84 4.72 3.14 12.56
CA VAL A 84 4.99 3.39 11.15
C VAL A 84 4.09 4.49 10.60
N SER A 85 2.81 4.53 11.01
CA SER A 85 1.87 5.56 10.54
C SER A 85 2.25 6.99 10.94
N ARG A 86 3.01 7.17 12.03
CA ARG A 86 3.60 8.47 12.40
C ARG A 86 4.66 8.96 11.42
N LYS A 87 5.30 8.03 10.71
CA LYS A 87 6.39 8.28 9.76
C LYS A 87 5.91 8.25 8.31
N SER A 88 4.89 7.44 8.01
CA SER A 88 4.27 7.33 6.68
C SER A 88 2.75 7.33 6.74
N ARG A 89 2.12 8.32 6.10
CA ARG A 89 0.66 8.37 5.95
C ARG A 89 0.11 7.30 4.99
N ASN A 90 0.98 6.57 4.29
CA ASN A 90 0.61 5.55 3.32
C ASN A 90 0.62 4.13 3.89
N THR A 91 0.96 3.97 5.19
CA THR A 91 1.19 2.68 5.85
C THR A 91 0.11 1.63 5.57
N ALA A 92 -1.18 1.98 5.74
CA ALA A 92 -2.27 1.02 5.56
C ALA A 92 -2.37 0.50 4.11
N TYR A 93 -2.15 1.38 3.13
CA TYR A 93 -2.18 1.03 1.72
C TYR A 93 -0.97 0.17 1.34
N ILE A 94 0.22 0.53 1.85
CA ILE A 94 1.44 -0.23 1.58
C ILE A 94 1.35 -1.64 2.19
N PHE A 95 0.82 -1.80 3.41
CA PHE A 95 0.59 -3.14 3.97
C PHE A 95 -0.34 -3.99 3.11
N SER A 96 -1.45 -3.43 2.61
CA SER A 96 -2.33 -4.15 1.68
C SER A 96 -1.64 -4.54 0.38
N LEU A 97 -0.82 -3.64 -0.19
CA LEU A 97 -0.05 -3.93 -1.39
C LEU A 97 0.98 -5.03 -1.14
N ILE A 98 1.68 -4.99 0.00
CA ILE A 98 2.63 -6.05 0.35
C ILE A 98 1.89 -7.39 0.46
N SER A 99 0.78 -7.44 1.20
CA SER A 99 -0.02 -8.65 1.33
C SER A 99 -0.50 -9.19 -0.02
N ARG A 100 -0.94 -8.31 -0.93
CA ARG A 100 -1.46 -8.69 -2.25
C ARG A 100 -0.42 -9.23 -3.23
N PHE A 101 0.84 -8.80 -3.11
CA PHE A 101 1.92 -9.09 -4.06
C PHE A 101 3.05 -9.95 -3.47
N ALA A 102 2.99 -10.26 -2.17
CA ALA A 102 3.92 -11.18 -1.50
C ALA A 102 3.60 -12.65 -1.75
N ASP A 103 2.36 -12.96 -2.12
CA ASP A 103 1.88 -14.30 -2.52
C ASP A 103 2.41 -14.74 -3.89
#